data_AF-A0A7S2Q9N7-F1
#
_entry.id   AF-A0A7S2Q9N7-F1
#
_cell.length_a   1.000
_cell.length_b   1.000
_cell.length_c   1.000
_cell.angle_alpha   90.00
_cell.angle_beta   90.00
_cell.angle_gamma   90.00
#
_symmetry.space_group_name_H-M   'P 1'
#
loop_
_entity.id
_entity.type
_entity.pdbx_description
1 polymer ?
#
loop_
_entity_poly.entity_id
_entity_poly.type
_entity_poly.pdbx_seq_one_letter_code
_entity_poly.pdbx_strand_id
1 'polypeptide(L)'
;ADLAYDMACVVVNFNNVGTTYGKRVLRAYLPNDGCMFHWEGVRRCVRHLTSRLGLRVLGVIFENWRALDGPPERLEEVHGVPGDVQGMCEHVEEAPRIALSHQRSADDEVTIKMAYRRNCRMLDNDNYRDWARHHPD
;
A
#
# COMPACT_ATOMS: atom_id res chain seq x y z
N ALA A 1 23.86 -15.76 -13.09
CA ALA A 1 24.07 -14.31 -13.26
C ALA A 1 23.31 -13.65 -12.14
N ASP A 2 24.01 -13.00 -11.20
CA ASP A 2 23.33 -12.20 -10.19
C ASP A 2 22.55 -11.11 -10.91
N LEU A 3 21.22 -11.14 -10.76
CA LEU A 3 20.37 -10.08 -11.28
C LEU A 3 20.76 -8.81 -10.52
N ALA A 4 21.18 -7.78 -11.26
CA ALA A 4 21.48 -6.49 -10.66
C ALA A 4 20.25 -5.96 -9.92
N TYR A 5 20.49 -5.29 -8.78
CA TYR A 5 19.42 -4.68 -8.00
C TYR A 5 18.71 -3.57 -8.78
N ASP A 6 17.39 -3.62 -8.85
CA ASP A 6 16.60 -2.66 -9.62
C ASP A 6 16.29 -1.40 -8.79
N MET A 7 17.08 -0.36 -9.04
CA MET A 7 16.96 0.94 -8.38
C MET A 7 15.80 1.78 -8.93
N ALA A 8 15.21 1.40 -10.06
CA ALA A 8 14.12 2.11 -10.73
C ALA A 8 12.75 1.52 -10.38
N CYS A 9 12.68 0.42 -9.63
CA CYS A 9 11.44 -0.23 -9.21
C CYS A 9 11.24 -0.12 -7.69
N VAL A 10 10.00 0.09 -7.27
CA VAL A 10 9.61 0.09 -5.86
C VAL A 10 8.27 -0.60 -5.67
N VAL A 11 8.21 -1.50 -4.67
CA VAL A 11 6.97 -2.11 -4.19
C VAL A 11 6.39 -1.22 -3.08
N VAL A 12 5.10 -0.92 -3.12
CA VAL A 12 4.44 -0.01 -2.18
C VAL A 12 3.31 -0.73 -1.47
N ASN A 13 3.37 -0.80 -0.14
CA ASN A 13 2.25 -1.27 0.68
C ASN A 13 1.16 -0.20 0.72
N PHE A 14 0.10 -0.36 -0.09
CA PHE A 14 -0.98 0.62 -0.15
C PHE A 14 -1.77 0.70 1.15
N ASN A 15 -1.95 -0.42 1.86
CA ASN A 15 -2.64 -0.44 3.15
C ASN A 15 -1.94 0.46 4.16
N ASN A 16 -0.62 0.35 4.27
CA ASN A 16 0.18 1.20 5.15
C ASN A 16 0.06 2.69 4.78
N VAL A 17 0.23 3.01 3.49
CA VAL A 17 0.18 4.40 2.99
C VAL A 17 -1.20 5.01 3.19
N GLY A 18 -2.25 4.34 2.73
CA GLY A 18 -3.62 4.84 2.79
C GLY A 18 -4.13 4.98 4.22
N THR A 19 -3.82 4.01 5.09
CA THR A 19 -4.17 4.06 6.52
C THR A 19 -3.39 5.15 7.26
N THR A 20 -2.10 5.33 6.95
CA THR A 20 -1.29 6.40 7.55
C THR A 20 -1.83 7.77 7.17
N TYR A 21 -2.20 7.96 5.90
CA TYR A 21 -2.79 9.21 5.44
C TYR A 21 -4.12 9.50 6.14
N GLY A 22 -5.05 8.56 6.17
CA GLY A 22 -6.34 8.80 6.82
C GLY A 22 -6.19 9.08 8.32
N LYS A 23 -5.31 8.36 9.03
CA LYS A 23 -5.00 8.59 10.46
C LYS A 23 -4.33 9.92 10.76
N ARG A 24 -3.43 10.39 9.90
CA ARG A 24 -2.58 11.56 10.19
C ARG A 24 -3.08 12.86 9.55
N VAL A 25 -3.73 12.76 8.40
CA VAL A 25 -4.16 13.92 7.60
C VAL A 25 -5.66 14.14 7.70
N LEU A 26 -6.45 13.07 7.65
CA LEU A 26 -7.92 13.19 7.59
C LEU A 26 -8.64 12.99 8.93
N ARG A 27 -7.91 12.75 10.02
CA ARG A 27 -8.50 12.46 11.34
C ARG A 27 -9.55 13.47 11.80
N ALA A 28 -9.39 14.75 11.47
CA ALA A 28 -10.34 15.80 11.85
C ALA A 28 -11.66 15.78 11.04
N TYR A 29 -11.67 15.08 9.91
CA TYR A 29 -12.79 15.03 8.96
C TYR A 29 -13.55 13.69 9.01
N LEU A 30 -12.97 12.68 9.68
CA LEU A 30 -13.58 11.36 9.82
C LEU A 30 -14.38 11.26 11.12
N PRO A 31 -15.52 10.53 11.15
CA PRO A 31 -16.16 10.15 12.40
C PRO A 31 -15.16 9.41 13.29
N ASN A 32 -15.31 9.51 14.62
CA ASN A 32 -14.39 8.90 15.59
C ASN A 32 -14.14 7.39 15.38
N ASP A 33 -15.05 6.69 14.69
CA ASP A 33 -14.99 5.25 14.39
C ASP A 33 -14.87 4.92 12.89
N GLY A 34 -14.61 5.93 12.04
CA GLY A 34 -14.57 5.78 10.59
C GLY A 34 -13.39 4.95 10.07
N CYS A 35 -13.60 4.25 8.94
CA CYS A 35 -12.55 3.54 8.23
C CYS A 35 -11.35 4.47 7.95
N MET A 36 -10.17 4.10 8.46
CA MET A 36 -9.00 4.99 8.50
C MET A 36 -8.16 4.98 7.22
N PHE A 37 -8.51 4.15 6.24
CA PHE A 37 -7.82 4.12 4.96
C PHE A 37 -8.45 5.13 3.99
N HIS A 38 -7.61 5.89 3.28
CA HIS A 38 -8.07 6.78 2.22
C HIS A 38 -7.18 6.73 0.97
N TRP A 39 -7.79 6.65 -0.22
CA TRP A 39 -7.09 6.48 -1.50
C TRP A 39 -6.24 7.69 -1.90
N GLU A 40 -6.63 8.91 -1.54
CA GLU A 40 -5.80 10.12 -1.77
C GLU A 40 -4.38 10.00 -1.21
N GLY A 41 -4.18 9.30 -0.08
CA GLY A 41 -2.83 9.04 0.45
C GLY A 41 -1.97 8.23 -0.51
N VAL A 42 -2.55 7.15 -1.05
CA VAL A 42 -1.92 6.29 -2.05
C VAL A 42 -1.67 7.07 -3.33
N ARG A 43 -2.67 7.81 -3.81
CA ARG A 43 -2.59 8.64 -5.03
C ARG A 43 -1.42 9.62 -4.97
N ARG A 44 -1.26 10.34 -3.85
CA ARG A 44 -0.14 11.27 -3.65
C ARG A 44 1.21 10.55 -3.62
N CYS A 45 1.29 9.41 -2.95
CA CYS A 45 2.51 8.60 -2.89
C CYS A 45 2.91 8.13 -4.29
N VAL A 46 2.01 7.43 -5.00
CA VAL A 46 2.28 6.88 -6.33
C VAL A 46 2.65 7.99 -7.31
N ARG A 47 1.90 9.12 -7.33
CA ARG A 47 2.22 10.26 -8.20
C ARG A 47 3.59 10.85 -7.91
N HIS A 48 4.00 10.92 -6.64
CA HIS A 48 5.34 11.39 -6.30
C HIS A 48 6.42 10.43 -6.81
N LEU A 49 6.27 9.14 -6.56
CA LEU A 49 7.23 8.13 -7.01
C LEU A 49 7.38 8.09 -8.53
N THR A 50 6.27 8.13 -9.26
CA THR A 50 6.28 8.01 -10.73
C THR A 50 6.65 9.33 -11.40
N SER A 51 5.99 10.44 -11.03
CA SER A 51 6.11 11.70 -11.76
C SER A 51 7.28 12.56 -11.29
N ARG A 52 7.66 12.49 -10.01
CA ARG A 52 8.80 13.26 -9.47
C ARG A 52 10.10 12.46 -9.44
N LEU A 53 10.04 11.19 -9.08
CA LEU A 53 11.24 10.34 -8.94
C LEU A 53 11.49 9.43 -10.14
N GLY A 54 10.54 9.31 -11.08
CA GLY A 54 10.70 8.49 -12.29
C GLY A 54 10.72 6.98 -12.01
N LEU A 55 10.18 6.54 -10.88
CA LEU A 55 10.19 5.13 -10.47
C LEU A 55 8.97 4.38 -11.03
N ARG A 56 9.18 3.11 -11.34
CA ARG A 56 8.11 2.14 -11.61
C ARG A 56 7.55 1.64 -10.28
N VAL A 57 6.23 1.64 -10.15
CA VAL A 57 5.54 1.30 -8.90
C VAL A 57 4.78 -0.01 -9.06
N LEU A 58 5.02 -0.93 -8.11
CA LEU A 58 4.21 -2.13 -7.90
C LEU A 58 3.41 -1.94 -6.61
N GLY A 59 2.09 -1.79 -6.71
CA GLY A 59 1.22 -1.66 -5.55
C GLY A 59 0.90 -3.01 -4.91
N VAL A 60 0.74 -3.05 -3.60
CA VAL A 60 0.20 -4.21 -2.86
C VAL A 60 -0.98 -3.78 -2.00
N ILE A 61 -2.09 -4.49 -2.12
CA ILE A 61 -3.29 -4.30 -1.29
C ILE A 61 -4.04 -5.62 -1.16
N PHE A 62 -4.98 -5.75 -0.22
CA PHE A 62 -5.91 -6.89 -0.23
C PHE A 62 -6.95 -6.76 -1.35
N GLU A 63 -7.37 -7.91 -1.89
CA GLU A 63 -8.49 -7.97 -2.82
C GLU A 63 -9.79 -7.41 -2.20
N ASN A 64 -10.66 -6.86 -3.05
CA ASN A 64 -11.98 -6.34 -2.65
C ASN A 64 -11.91 -5.31 -1.50
N TRP A 65 -10.81 -4.55 -1.41
CA TRP A 65 -10.59 -3.58 -0.35
C TRP A 65 -11.69 -2.51 -0.35
N ARG A 66 -12.21 -2.18 0.84
CA ARG A 66 -13.22 -1.13 1.03
C ARG A 66 -12.57 0.04 1.73
N ALA A 67 -12.62 1.20 1.09
CA ALA A 67 -11.84 2.36 1.47
C ALA A 67 -12.60 3.64 1.17
N LEU A 68 -12.20 4.73 1.82
CA LEU A 68 -12.73 6.05 1.50
C LEU A 68 -11.95 6.67 0.33
N ASP A 69 -12.67 7.41 -0.52
CA ASP A 69 -12.11 8.29 -1.54
C ASP A 69 -12.94 9.58 -1.62
N GLY A 70 -12.51 10.50 -2.48
CA GLY A 70 -13.17 11.78 -2.70
C GLY A 70 -12.63 12.89 -1.80
N PRO A 71 -13.18 14.10 -1.91
CA PRO A 71 -12.78 15.23 -1.09
C PRO A 71 -13.32 15.08 0.35
N PRO A 72 -12.69 15.69 1.37
CA PRO A 72 -13.11 15.59 2.78
C PRO A 72 -14.58 15.96 3.04
N GLU A 73 -15.14 16.86 2.24
CA GLU A 73 -16.53 17.33 2.36
C GLU A 73 -17.55 16.33 1.76
N ARG A 74 -17.08 15.37 0.97
CA ARG A 74 -17.89 14.38 0.25
C ARG A 74 -17.11 13.07 0.11
N LEU A 75 -16.86 12.43 1.24
CA LEU A 75 -16.23 11.13 1.29
C LEU A 75 -17.19 10.07 0.77
N GLU A 76 -16.70 9.24 -0.15
CA GLU A 76 -17.43 8.15 -0.76
C GLU A 76 -16.70 6.84 -0.48
N GLU A 77 -17.44 5.76 -0.21
CA GLU A 77 -16.85 4.44 -0.08
C GLU A 77 -16.59 3.87 -1.49
N VAL A 78 -15.36 3.48 -1.75
CA VAL A 78 -14.91 2.87 -3.00
C VAL A 78 -14.48 1.42 -2.73
N HIS A 79 -14.85 0.55 -3.66
CA HIS A 79 -14.50 -0.87 -3.66
C HIS A 79 -13.37 -1.13 -4.65
N GLY A 80 -12.31 -1.79 -4.18
CA GLY A 80 -11.12 -2.08 -4.97
C GLY A 80 -10.24 -0.84 -5.19
N VAL A 81 -9.25 -1.00 -6.07
CA VAL A 81 -8.28 0.04 -6.39
C VAL A 81 -8.87 1.00 -7.43
N PRO A 82 -8.89 2.33 -7.19
CA PRO A 82 -9.35 3.30 -8.16
C PRO A 82 -8.57 3.23 -9.48
N GLY A 83 -9.27 3.35 -10.61
CA GLY A 83 -8.68 3.16 -11.94
C GLY A 83 -7.54 4.13 -12.25
N ASP A 84 -7.54 5.32 -11.68
CA ASP A 84 -6.46 6.29 -11.84
C ASP A 84 -5.25 6.01 -10.94
N VAL A 85 -5.42 5.30 -9.80
CA VAL A 85 -4.29 4.71 -9.06
C VAL A 85 -3.69 3.56 -9.85
N GLN A 86 -4.53 2.66 -10.37
CA GLN A 86 -4.08 1.54 -11.22
C GLN A 86 -3.29 2.04 -12.43
N GLY A 87 -3.79 3.06 -13.14
CA GLY A 87 -3.14 3.62 -14.32
C GLY A 87 -1.81 4.32 -14.06
N MET A 88 -1.47 4.64 -12.81
CA MET A 88 -0.14 5.14 -12.44
C MET A 88 0.84 4.02 -12.06
N CYS A 89 0.36 2.80 -11.81
CA CYS A 89 1.21 1.68 -11.39
C CYS A 89 1.60 0.84 -12.59
N GLU A 90 2.77 0.19 -12.53
CA GLU A 90 3.12 -0.88 -13.48
C GLU A 90 2.24 -2.11 -13.25
N HIS A 91 1.95 -2.42 -11.99
CA HIS A 91 1.09 -3.50 -11.57
C HIS A 91 0.55 -3.22 -10.17
N VAL A 92 -0.63 -3.76 -9.85
CA VAL A 92 -1.15 -3.81 -8.50
C VAL A 92 -1.45 -5.26 -8.15
N GLU A 93 -0.76 -5.77 -7.15
CA GLU A 93 -0.96 -7.12 -6.62
C GLU A 93 -2.06 -7.07 -5.55
N GLU A 94 -3.16 -7.76 -5.83
CA GLU A 94 -4.24 -7.97 -4.88
C GLU A 94 -4.00 -9.27 -4.11
N ALA A 95 -3.59 -9.14 -2.85
CA ALA A 95 -3.40 -10.23 -1.93
C ALA A 95 -4.77 -10.84 -1.51
N PRO A 96 -4.92 -12.17 -1.49
CA PRO A 96 -6.14 -12.80 -1.02
C PRO A 96 -6.48 -12.39 0.42
N ARG A 97 -7.76 -12.13 0.69
CA ARG A 97 -8.21 -11.76 2.03
C ARG A 97 -8.59 -13.00 2.83
N ILE A 98 -7.59 -13.74 3.31
CA ILE A 98 -7.84 -14.92 4.14
C ILE A 98 -8.23 -14.44 5.55
N ALA A 99 -9.52 -14.58 5.89
CA ALA A 99 -10.14 -14.03 7.10
C ALA A 99 -9.77 -14.75 8.41
N LEU A 100 -8.54 -15.24 8.54
CA LEU A 100 -8.05 -15.85 9.78
C LEU A 100 -7.33 -14.82 10.64
N SER A 101 -7.53 -14.87 11.95
CA SER A 101 -6.99 -13.93 12.95
C SER A 101 -5.47 -13.73 12.88
N HIS A 102 -4.74 -14.70 12.34
CA HIS A 102 -3.28 -14.67 12.20
C HIS A 102 -2.76 -13.94 10.95
N GLN A 103 -3.63 -13.43 10.06
CA GLN A 103 -3.22 -12.87 8.76
C GLN A 103 -3.26 -11.34 8.67
N ARG A 104 -3.23 -10.63 9.82
CA ARG A 104 -3.17 -9.16 9.84
C ARG A 104 -1.93 -8.57 9.14
N SER A 105 -0.93 -9.40 8.82
CA SER A 105 0.34 -9.02 8.18
C SER A 105 0.52 -9.66 6.80
N ALA A 106 -0.54 -10.15 6.17
CA ALA A 106 -0.43 -10.78 4.85
C ALA A 106 -0.06 -9.78 3.74
N ASP A 107 -0.51 -8.52 3.84
CA ASP A 107 -0.08 -7.43 2.97
C ASP A 107 1.40 -7.09 3.16
N ASP A 108 1.90 -7.10 4.40
CA ASP A 108 3.33 -6.95 4.69
C ASP A 108 4.14 -8.08 4.05
N GLU A 109 3.71 -9.33 4.24
CA GLU A 109 4.38 -10.51 3.71
C GLU A 109 4.43 -10.50 2.18
N VAL A 110 3.33 -10.13 1.52
CA VAL A 110 3.29 -10.00 0.05
C VAL A 110 4.18 -8.86 -0.42
N THR A 111 4.20 -7.72 0.28
CA THR A 111 5.09 -6.59 -0.02
C THR A 111 6.56 -7.00 0.05
N ILE A 112 6.98 -7.64 1.14
CA ILE A 112 8.35 -8.13 1.34
C ILE A 112 8.73 -9.15 0.27
N LYS A 113 7.88 -10.17 0.04
CA LYS A 113 8.14 -11.23 -0.95
C LYS A 113 8.21 -10.68 -2.37
N MET A 114 7.37 -9.71 -2.72
CA MET A 114 7.42 -9.05 -4.02
C MET A 114 8.72 -8.27 -4.20
N ALA A 115 9.10 -7.45 -3.23
CA ALA A 115 10.34 -6.67 -3.32
C ALA A 115 11.57 -7.57 -3.43
N TYR A 116 11.62 -8.65 -2.65
CA TYR A 116 12.66 -9.66 -2.73
C TYR A 116 12.72 -10.35 -4.10
N ARG A 117 11.58 -10.83 -4.62
CA ARG A 117 11.51 -11.51 -5.94
C ARG A 117 11.85 -10.58 -7.11
N ARG A 118 11.50 -9.30 -7.00
CA ARG A 118 11.81 -8.27 -8.00
C ARG A 118 13.21 -7.67 -7.83
N ASN A 119 13.92 -8.07 -6.76
CA ASN A 119 15.23 -7.54 -6.39
C ASN A 119 15.26 -6.00 -6.38
N CYS A 120 14.27 -5.39 -5.72
CA CYS A 120 14.07 -3.94 -5.70
C CYS A 120 13.71 -3.42 -4.30
N ARG A 121 13.37 -2.14 -4.19
CA ARG A 121 13.04 -1.50 -2.90
C ARG A 121 11.59 -1.76 -2.53
N MET A 122 11.28 -1.71 -1.23
CA MET A 122 9.91 -1.54 -0.75
C MET A 122 9.75 -0.20 -0.02
N LEU A 123 8.55 0.37 -0.10
CA LEU A 123 8.13 1.54 0.64
C LEU A 123 7.02 1.13 1.61
N ASP A 124 7.37 1.23 2.89
CA ASP A 124 6.48 1.02 4.03
C ASP A 124 6.96 1.92 5.18
N ASN A 125 6.05 2.27 6.09
CA ASN A 125 6.35 3.00 7.32
C ASN A 125 6.23 2.10 8.57
N ASP A 126 6.04 0.80 8.39
CA ASP A 126 6.21 -0.21 9.44
C ASP A 126 7.70 -0.51 9.69
N ASN A 127 8.00 -0.96 10.90
CA ASN A 127 9.33 -1.43 11.29
C ASN A 127 9.44 -2.97 11.32
N TYR A 128 8.37 -3.68 10.99
CA TYR A 128 8.30 -5.14 10.84
C TYR A 128 8.82 -5.94 12.05
N ARG A 129 8.77 -5.37 13.26
CA ARG A 129 9.24 -6.02 14.50
C ARG A 129 8.51 -7.31 14.84
N ASP A 130 7.24 -7.42 14.45
CA ASP A 130 6.48 -8.65 14.62
C ASP A 130 6.92 -9.70 13.61
N TRP A 131 7.14 -9.32 12.35
CA TRP A 131 7.64 -10.23 11.31
C TRP A 131 9.03 -10.80 11.66
N ALA A 132 9.96 -9.94 12.06
CA ALA A 132 11.34 -10.32 12.44
C ALA A 132 11.39 -11.28 13.64
N ARG A 133 10.42 -11.18 14.58
CA ARG A 133 10.33 -12.11 15.71
C ARG A 133 9.95 -13.53 15.30
N HIS A 134 9.21 -13.68 14.20
CA HIS A 134 8.74 -14.98 13.72
C HIS A 134 9.63 -15.58 12.62
N HIS A 135 10.56 -14.79 12.05
CA HIS A 135 11.49 -15.20 11.00
C HIS A 135 12.93 -14.75 11.33
N PRO A 136 13.56 -15.32 12.38
CA PRO A 136 14.97 -15.06 12.67
C PRO A 136 15.88 -15.63 11.58
N ASP A 137 17.01 -14.96 11.34
CA ASP A 137 18.08 -15.42 10.43
C ASP A 137 18.68 -16.77 10.87
#